data_AF-A0A5N5ISI1-F1
#
_entry.id   AF-A0A5N5ISI1-F1
#
_cell.length_a   1.000
_cell.length_b   1.000
_cell.length_c   1.000
_cell.angle_alpha   90.00
_cell.angle_beta   90.00
_cell.angle_gamma   90.00
#
_symmetry.space_group_name_H-M   'P 1'
#
loop_
_entity.id
_entity.type
_entity.pdbx_description
1 polymer ?
#
loop_
_entity_poly.entity_id
_entity_poly.type
_entity_poly.pdbx_seq_one_letter_code
_entity_poly.pdbx_strand_id
1 'polypeptide(L)'
;MLNLGTILVYGRRIELPGDGNVVYPLPIVFGAARQQSYFFVATSDNIRITVHANEEGESVGDGSYLEQYRYVLIPGGVSTSGKLVSNMDLTKMSYEEVIELFSIPE
;
A
#
# COMPACT_ATOMS: atom_id res chain seq x y z
N MET A 1 -10.26 -9.67 -6.49
CA MET A 1 -8.99 -9.20 -5.91
C MET A 1 -8.97 -9.26 -4.38
N LEU A 2 -9.89 -8.60 -3.66
CA LEU A 2 -9.86 -8.53 -2.18
C LEU A 2 -9.88 -9.87 -1.43
N ASN A 3 -10.54 -10.89 -1.97
CA ASN A 3 -10.66 -12.18 -1.30
C ASN A 3 -9.38 -13.03 -1.32
N LEU A 4 -8.46 -12.75 -2.25
CA LEU A 4 -7.30 -13.61 -2.53
C LEU A 4 -5.99 -12.85 -2.65
N GLY A 5 -6.05 -11.57 -3.03
CA GLY A 5 -4.88 -10.72 -3.24
C GLY A 5 -4.41 -10.04 -1.96
N THR A 6 -3.17 -9.54 -2.00
CA THR A 6 -2.56 -8.79 -0.91
C THR A 6 -2.56 -7.30 -1.24
N ILE A 7 -2.90 -6.48 -0.25
CA ILE A 7 -2.85 -5.02 -0.35
C ILE A 7 -1.86 -4.51 0.68
N LEU A 8 -0.81 -3.83 0.22
CA LEU A 8 0.15 -3.14 1.07
C LEU A 8 -0.04 -1.64 0.90
N VAL A 9 -0.19 -0.91 2.01
CA VAL A 9 -0.40 0.53 2.00
C VAL A 9 0.70 1.21 2.79
N TYR A 10 1.21 2.31 2.23
CA TYR A 10 2.27 3.10 2.81
C TYR A 10 1.89 4.58 2.81
N GLY A 11 2.21 5.26 3.90
CA GLY A 11 2.06 6.71 4.05
C GLY A 11 3.42 7.36 4.18
N ARG A 12 3.60 8.51 3.54
CA ARG A 12 4.83 9.29 3.57
C ARG A 12 4.56 10.64 4.21
N ARG A 13 5.46 11.01 5.12
CA ARG A 13 5.54 12.37 5.67
C ARG A 13 6.22 13.27 4.65
N ILE A 14 5.65 14.44 4.39
CA ILE A 14 6.35 15.54 3.71
C ILE A 14 6.79 16.50 4.82
N GLU A 15 8.09 16.54 5.13
CA GLU A 15 8.64 17.57 6.00
C GLU A 15 9.26 18.71 5.21
N LEU A 16 9.41 19.84 5.89
CA LEU A 16 10.21 20.99 5.49
C LEU A 16 11.64 20.56 5.11
N PRO A 17 12.37 21.37 4.32
CA PRO A 17 13.66 20.96 3.75
C PRO A 17 14.67 20.57 4.84
N GLY A 18 15.01 19.28 4.95
CA GLY A 18 16.04 18.80 5.89
C GLY A 18 15.79 17.41 6.48
N ASP A 19 14.54 17.02 6.75
CA ASP A 19 14.24 15.82 7.54
C ASP A 19 14.11 14.51 6.76
N GLY A 20 14.40 14.53 5.46
CA GLY A 20 14.39 13.34 4.62
C GLY A 20 12.98 12.76 4.40
N ASN A 21 12.89 11.78 3.51
CA ASN A 21 11.62 11.18 3.12
C ASN A 21 11.36 9.92 3.94
N VAL A 22 10.59 10.04 5.02
CA VAL A 22 10.21 8.88 5.84
C VAL A 22 8.91 8.28 5.34
N VAL A 23 8.92 6.96 5.12
CA VAL A 23 7.78 6.18 4.66
C VAL A 23 7.41 5.16 5.74
N TYR A 24 6.13 5.08 6.06
CA TYR A 24 5.57 4.21 7.08
C TYR A 24 4.60 3.20 6.45
N PRO A 25 4.70 1.90 6.77
CA PRO A 25 3.64 0.96 6.43
C PRO A 25 2.39 1.26 7.27
N LEU A 26 1.20 1.10 6.69
CA LEU A 26 -0.06 1.19 7.41
C LEU A 26 -0.59 -0.23 7.70
N PRO A 27 -1.17 -0.48 8.89
CA PRO A 27 -1.46 0.51 9.94
C PRO A 27 -0.22 0.93 10.74
N ILE A 28 -0.24 2.15 11.29
CA ILE A 28 0.79 2.66 12.20
C ILE A 28 0.19 3.52 13.32
N VAL A 29 0.79 3.44 14.51
CA VAL A 29 0.42 4.22 15.69
C VAL A 29 1.61 5.11 16.07
N PHE A 30 1.39 6.42 16.12
CA PHE A 30 2.35 7.39 16.64
C PHE A 30 2.05 7.64 18.13
N GLY A 31 3.08 7.53 18.97
CA GLY A 31 2.96 7.63 20.43
C GLY A 31 2.71 9.06 20.95
N ALA A 32 2.99 9.27 22.24
CA ALA A 32 2.58 10.44 23.02
C ALA A 32 2.86 11.81 22.39
N ALA A 33 3.89 11.95 21.55
CA ALA A 33 4.20 13.21 20.87
C ALA A 33 3.18 13.61 19.79
N ARG A 34 2.43 12.65 19.24
CA ARG A 34 1.49 12.88 18.13
C ARG A 34 0.08 12.36 18.41
N GLN A 35 -0.05 11.31 19.21
CA GLN A 35 -1.33 10.69 19.58
C GLN A 35 -2.25 10.39 18.38
N GLN A 36 -1.67 9.95 17.26
CA GLN A 36 -2.39 9.67 16.01
C GLN A 36 -2.15 8.24 15.56
N SER A 37 -3.21 7.58 15.10
CA SER A 37 -3.16 6.27 14.46
C SER A 37 -3.71 6.33 13.05
N TYR A 38 -3.00 5.73 12.10
CA TYR A 38 -3.36 5.67 10.70
C TYR A 38 -3.74 4.23 10.32
N PHE A 39 -4.93 4.06 9.76
CA PHE A 39 -5.45 2.78 9.29
C PHE A 39 -5.94 2.89 7.85
N PHE A 40 -6.05 1.75 7.17
CA PHE A 40 -6.73 1.69 5.89
C PHE A 40 -7.77 0.57 5.86
N VAL A 41 -8.81 0.78 5.08
CA VAL A 41 -9.80 -0.22 4.71
C VAL A 41 -9.88 -0.24 3.20
N ALA A 42 -9.70 -1.42 2.61
CA ALA A 42 -9.87 -1.63 1.18
C ALA A 42 -11.26 -2.20 0.90
N THR A 43 -11.94 -1.61 -0.06
CA THR A 43 -13.22 -2.06 -0.64
C THR A 43 -13.02 -2.37 -2.11
N SER A 44 -14.07 -2.82 -2.81
CA SER A 44 -13.99 -3.20 -4.24
C SER A 44 -13.43 -2.06 -5.10
N ASP A 45 -13.77 -0.83 -4.75
CA ASP A 45 -13.61 0.32 -5.64
C ASP A 45 -12.64 1.37 -5.07
N ASN A 46 -12.28 1.29 -3.78
CA ASN A 46 -11.38 2.25 -3.15
C ASN A 46 -10.60 1.68 -1.97
N ILE A 47 -9.45 2.29 -1.69
CA ILE A 47 -8.73 2.17 -0.44
C ILE A 47 -8.96 3.46 0.35
N ARG A 48 -9.68 3.36 1.47
CA ARG A 48 -9.92 4.49 2.36
C ARG A 48 -8.90 4.48 3.49
N ILE A 49 -8.16 5.56 3.64
CA ILE A 49 -7.27 5.80 4.78
C ILE A 49 -8.00 6.66 5.80
N THR A 50 -7.89 6.31 7.08
CA THR A 50 -8.51 7.06 8.19
C THR A 50 -7.48 7.32 9.28
N VAL A 51 -7.54 8.52 9.85
CA VAL A 51 -6.71 8.94 10.99
C VAL A 51 -7.61 9.02 12.22
N HIS A 52 -7.15 8.44 13.32
CA HIS A 52 -7.82 8.48 14.61
C HIS A 52 -6.90 9.09 15.66
N ALA A 53 -7.48 9.79 16.62
CA ALA A 53 -6.77 10.11 17.85
C ALA A 53 -6.64 8.81 18.65
N ASN A 54 -5.50 8.63 19.32
CA ASN A 54 -5.29 7.42 20.12
C ASN A 54 -6.16 7.39 21.39
N GLU A 55 -6.53 8.57 21.88
CA GLU A 55 -7.28 8.75 23.12
C GLU A 55 -8.61 9.48 22.84
N GLU A 56 -9.63 9.16 23.63
CA GLU A 56 -10.95 9.78 23.51
C GLU A 56 -10.90 11.26 23.88
N GLY A 57 -11.53 12.10 23.08
CA GLY A 57 -11.55 13.56 23.28
C GLY A 57 -10.34 14.30 22.73
N GLU A 58 -9.29 13.58 22.31
CA GLU A 58 -8.13 14.18 21.64
C GLU A 58 -8.40 14.47 20.16
N SER A 59 -7.69 15.46 19.62
CA SER A 59 -7.84 15.88 18.23
C SER A 59 -6.82 15.19 17.32
N VAL A 60 -7.28 14.75 16.14
CA VAL A 60 -6.40 14.29 15.04
C VAL A 60 -5.68 15.45 14.33
N GLY A 61 -5.90 16.69 14.76
CA GLY A 61 -5.43 17.87 14.05
C GLY A 61 -6.03 17.96 12.65
N ASP A 62 -5.22 18.41 11.69
CA ASP A 62 -5.57 18.47 10.27
C ASP A 62 -5.37 17.13 9.53
N GLY A 63 -4.88 16.10 10.22
CA GLY A 63 -4.57 14.79 9.63
C GLY A 63 -3.39 14.77 8.65
N SER A 64 -2.68 15.89 8.46
CA SER A 64 -1.66 16.07 7.41
C SER A 64 -0.29 15.48 7.75
N TYR A 65 -0.14 14.76 8.87
CA TYR A 65 1.18 14.19 9.22
C TYR A 65 1.72 13.26 8.14
N LEU A 66 0.83 12.45 7.55
CA LEU A 66 1.08 11.69 6.33
C LEU A 66 0.22 12.29 5.21
N GLU A 67 0.86 12.84 4.18
CA GLU A 67 0.17 13.55 3.10
C GLU A 67 0.16 12.75 1.79
N GLN A 68 1.16 11.90 1.60
CA GLN A 68 1.31 11.10 0.39
C GLN A 68 1.09 9.64 0.70
N TYR A 69 0.29 8.98 -0.14
CA TYR A 69 -0.05 7.58 0.04
C TYR A 69 0.32 6.78 -1.21
N ARG A 70 0.81 5.57 -0.99
CA ARG A 70 1.16 4.62 -2.04
C ARG A 70 0.62 3.27 -1.64
N TYR A 71 0.22 2.48 -2.63
CA TYR A 71 -0.25 1.13 -2.40
C TYR A 71 0.33 0.18 -3.44
N VAL A 72 0.48 -1.07 -3.04
CA VAL A 72 0.85 -2.19 -3.92
C VAL A 72 -0.30 -3.19 -3.87
N LEU A 73 -0.85 -3.50 -5.03
CA LEU A 73 -1.84 -4.54 -5.20
C LEU A 73 -1.16 -5.77 -5.79
N ILE A 74 -1.18 -6.87 -5.06
CA ILE A 74 -0.68 -8.16 -5.53
C ILE A 74 -1.91 -9.04 -5.78
N PRO A 75 -2.28 -9.30 -7.05
CA PRO A 75 -3.38 -10.21 -7.36
C PRO A 75 -3.10 -11.59 -6.77
N GLY A 76 -4.12 -12.20 -6.17
CA GLY A 76 -4.07 -13.60 -5.73
C GLY A 76 -5.03 -14.45 -6.54
N GLY A 77 -4.87 -15.78 -6.45
CA GLY A 77 -5.65 -16.74 -7.24
C GLY A 77 -5.03 -17.10 -8.59
N VAL A 78 -4.03 -16.34 -9.05
CA VAL A 78 -3.12 -16.78 -10.11
C VAL A 78 -2.01 -17.61 -9.49
N SER A 79 -1.93 -18.88 -9.88
CA SER A 79 -0.87 -19.81 -9.44
C SER A 79 0.45 -19.37 -10.05
N THR A 80 1.14 -18.41 -9.44
CA THR A 80 2.53 -18.12 -9.73
C THR A 80 3.36 -19.24 -9.11
N SER A 81 3.46 -20.36 -9.83
CA SER A 81 4.55 -21.30 -9.62
C SER A 81 5.84 -20.50 -9.82
N GLY A 82 6.40 -19.96 -8.73
CA GLY A 82 7.67 -19.22 -8.73
C GLY A 82 8.84 -20.05 -9.26
N LYS A 83 8.60 -21.33 -9.57
CA LYS A 83 9.52 -22.26 -10.21
C LYS A 83 9.56 -22.19 -11.74
N LEU A 84 8.61 -21.51 -12.40
CA LEU A 84 8.60 -21.36 -13.88
C LEU A 84 9.43 -20.17 -14.36
N VAL A 85 9.48 -19.07 -13.61
CA VAL A 85 10.07 -17.80 -14.07
C VAL A 85 11.60 -17.75 -13.94
N SER A 86 12.21 -18.58 -13.08
CA SER A 86 13.67 -18.55 -12.88
C SER A 86 14.49 -18.89 -14.14
N ASN A 87 13.86 -19.42 -15.19
CA ASN A 87 14.48 -19.76 -16.47
C ASN A 87 13.91 -18.99 -17.68
N MET A 88 13.00 -18.02 -17.49
CA MET A 88 12.41 -17.25 -18.60
C MET A 88 12.89 -15.79 -18.59
N ASP A 89 13.43 -15.35 -19.72
CA ASP A 89 13.88 -13.97 -19.93
C ASP A 89 12.68 -13.08 -20.32
N LEU A 90 12.02 -12.52 -19.30
CA LEU A 90 10.88 -11.63 -19.48
C LEU A 90 11.22 -10.33 -20.23
N THR A 91 12.51 -9.98 -20.36
CA THR A 91 12.93 -8.76 -21.09
C THR A 91 12.75 -8.86 -22.60
N LYS A 92 12.46 -10.07 -23.11
CA LYS A 92 12.22 -10.34 -24.53
C LYS A 92 10.74 -10.55 -24.87
N MET A 93 9.85 -10.50 -23.88
CA MET A 93 8.42 -10.71 -24.08
C MET A 93 7.69 -9.38 -24.28
N SER A 94 6.66 -9.39 -25.13
CA SER A 94 5.73 -8.28 -25.25
C SER A 94 4.82 -8.18 -24.02
N TYR A 95 4.18 -7.04 -23.83
CA TYR A 95 3.24 -6.83 -22.71
C TYR A 95 2.07 -7.83 -22.75
N GLU A 96 1.56 -8.10 -23.95
CA GLU A 96 0.47 -9.04 -24.21
C GLU A 96 0.87 -10.48 -23.87
N GLU A 97 2.08 -10.89 -24.25
CA GLU A 97 2.61 -12.22 -23.93
C GLU A 97 2.80 -12.40 -22.42
N VAL A 98 3.16 -11.34 -21.70
CA VAL A 98 3.28 -11.34 -20.23
C VAL A 98 1.90 -11.48 -19.59
N ILE A 99 0.90 -10.75 -20.08
CA ILE A 99 -0.49 -10.87 -19.59
C ILE A 99 -1.00 -12.30 -19.76
N GLU A 100 -0.79 -12.90 -20.94
CA GLU A 100 -1.22 -14.27 -21.22
C GLU A 100 -0.50 -15.28 -20.31
N LEU A 101 0.83 -15.19 -20.21
CA LEU A 101 1.66 -16.08 -19.39
C LEU A 101 1.21 -16.11 -17.93
N PHE A 102 0.85 -14.95 -17.38
CA PHE A 102 0.42 -14.82 -15.98
C PHE A 102 -1.10 -14.84 -15.81
N SER A 103 -1.86 -15.03 -16.88
CA SER A 103 -3.33 -15.02 -16.87
C SER A 103 -3.89 -13.76 -16.16
N ILE A 104 -3.31 -12.60 -16.46
CA ILE A 104 -3.72 -11.31 -15.90
C ILE A 104 -4.97 -10.83 -16.68
N PRO A 105 -6.09 -10.46 -16.03
CA PRO A 105 -7.23 -9.86 -16.72
C PRO A 105 -6.91 -8.42 -17.19
N GLU A 106 -7.42 -8.02 -18.36
CA GLU A 106 -7.43 -6.60 -18.80
C GLU A 106 -8.32 -5.71 -17.93
#